data_AF-A0A524GGC9-F1
#
_entry.id   AF-A0A524GGC9-F1
#
_cell.length_a   1.000
_cell.length_b   1.000
_cell.length_c   1.000
_cell.angle_alpha   90.00
_cell.angle_beta   90.00
_cell.angle_gamma   90.00
#
_symmetry.space_group_name_H-M   'P 1'
#
loop_
_entity.id
_entity.type
_entity.pdbx_description
1 polymer ?
#
loop_
_entity_poly.entity_id
_entity_poly.type
_entity_poly.pdbx_seq_one_letter_code
_entity_poly.pdbx_strand_id
1 'polypeptide(L)'
;MINLIKRIHRQALIFLIIAAAITTLIAALTDITDWRKLPHSVLIGGLLGLANLKGLAWGLKDFATLHRPSGKLIFWSMARFFIFALILIVLAVFKLIDFFGILIGFTVVVVLILKEGLRIAKDSSGKGSQ
;
A
#
# COMPACT_ATOMS: atom_id res chain seq x y z
N MET A 1 17.12 1.66 -4.07
CA MET A 1 15.92 1.33 -3.26
C MET A 1 15.35 2.51 -2.49
N ILE A 2 16.14 3.24 -1.68
CA ILE A 2 15.62 4.35 -0.84
C ILE A 2 14.94 5.46 -1.68
N ASN A 3 15.53 5.85 -2.81
CA ASN A 3 14.96 6.87 -3.71
C ASN A 3 13.63 6.45 -4.36
N LEU A 4 13.47 5.16 -4.67
CA LEU A 4 12.24 4.57 -5.20
C LEU A 4 11.12 4.64 -4.15
N ILE A 5 11.40 4.14 -2.95
CA ILE A 5 10.42 4.10 -1.86
C ILE A 5 9.99 5.51 -1.46
N LYS A 6 10.92 6.46 -1.39
CA LYS A 6 10.63 7.87 -1.08
C LYS A 6 9.71 8.50 -2.13
N ARG A 7 9.91 8.17 -3.41
CA ARG A 7 9.07 8.65 -4.51
C ARG A 7 7.67 8.05 -4.47
N ILE A 8 7.55 6.74 -4.22
CA ILE A 8 6.26 6.07 -4.04
C ILE A 8 5.52 6.67 -2.84
N HIS A 9 6.19 6.91 -1.70
CA HIS A 9 5.55 7.56 -0.54
C HIS A 9 5.02 8.95 -0.87
N ARG A 10 5.82 9.79 -1.55
CA ARG A 10 5.38 11.14 -1.94
C ARG A 10 4.20 11.11 -2.90
N GLN A 11 4.24 10.27 -3.92
CA GLN A 11 3.13 10.12 -4.85
C GLN A 11 1.90 9.55 -4.15
N ALA A 12 2.06 8.51 -3.33
CA ALA A 12 0.97 7.90 -2.59
C ALA A 12 0.26 8.89 -1.68
N LEU A 13 0.99 9.75 -0.95
CA LEU A 13 0.35 10.79 -0.14
C LEU A 13 -0.54 11.71 -0.99
N ILE A 14 -0.05 12.15 -2.16
CA ILE A 14 -0.83 13.01 -3.07
C ILE A 14 -2.07 12.26 -3.59
N PHE A 15 -1.89 11.05 -4.12
CA PHE A 15 -3.00 10.27 -4.70
C PHE A 15 -4.00 9.78 -3.65
N LEU A 16 -3.57 9.49 -2.42
CA LEU A 16 -4.46 9.11 -1.32
C LEU A 16 -5.29 10.30 -0.83
N ILE A 17 -4.71 11.51 -0.76
CA ILE A 17 -5.46 12.73 -0.45
C ILE A 17 -6.50 13.00 -1.54
N ILE A 18 -6.13 12.87 -2.82
CA ILE A 18 -7.06 13.03 -3.94
C ILE A 18 -8.18 11.98 -3.87
N ALA A 19 -7.84 10.71 -3.65
CA ALA A 19 -8.83 9.64 -3.54
C ALA A 19 -9.78 9.85 -2.34
N ALA A 20 -9.24 10.29 -1.20
CA ALA A 20 -10.04 10.63 -0.03
C ALA A 20 -10.95 11.85 -0.29
N ALA A 21 -10.46 12.88 -0.98
CA ALA A 21 -11.26 14.05 -1.35
C ALA A 21 -12.39 13.70 -2.32
N ILE A 22 -12.12 12.89 -3.35
CA ILE A 22 -13.13 12.41 -4.31
C ILE A 22 -14.19 11.57 -3.59
N THR A 23 -13.77 10.63 -2.73
CA THR A 23 -14.72 9.80 -1.97
C THR A 23 -15.53 10.62 -0.97
N THR A 24 -14.96 11.68 -0.39
CA THR A 24 -15.71 12.63 0.46
C THR A 24 -16.77 13.38 -0.34
N LEU A 25 -16.41 13.88 -1.53
CA LEU A 25 -17.36 14.57 -2.41
C LEU A 25 -18.51 13.65 -2.82
N ILE A 26 -18.21 12.40 -3.21
CA ILE A 26 -19.23 11.41 -3.56
C ILE A 26 -20.15 11.12 -2.37
N ALA A 27 -19.59 10.90 -1.18
CA ALA A 27 -20.37 10.64 0.03
C ALA A 27 -21.28 11.84 0.41
N ALA A 28 -20.84 13.07 0.15
CA ALA A 28 -21.64 14.27 0.39
C ALA A 28 -22.80 14.42 -0.62
N LEU A 29 -22.61 13.95 -1.87
CA LEU A 29 -23.62 14.05 -2.93
C LEU A 29 -24.69 12.95 -2.86
N THR A 30 -24.38 11.79 -2.27
CA THR A 30 -25.30 10.65 -2.24
C THR A 30 -26.21 10.62 -1.00
N ASP A 31 -25.94 11.43 0.03
CA ASP A 31 -26.64 11.45 1.33
C ASP A 31 -26.75 10.08 2.03
N ILE A 32 -25.90 9.12 1.61
CA ILE A 32 -25.85 7.79 2.21
C ILE A 32 -25.00 7.87 3.48
N THR A 33 -25.68 7.83 4.63
CA THR A 33 -25.06 8.02 5.97
C THR A 33 -23.89 7.05 6.23
N ASP A 34 -23.92 5.85 5.65
CA ASP A 34 -22.88 4.83 5.86
C ASP A 34 -21.54 5.17 5.16
N TRP A 35 -21.58 5.99 4.10
CA TRP A 35 -20.40 6.29 3.26
C TRP A 35 -19.45 7.32 3.89
N ARG A 36 -19.82 7.89 5.05
CA ARG A 36 -18.98 8.84 5.81
C ARG A 36 -17.67 8.22 6.31
N LYS A 37 -17.63 6.89 6.48
CA LYS A 37 -16.41 6.16 6.89
C LYS A 37 -15.47 5.90 5.72
N LEU A 38 -15.96 6.00 4.49
CA LEU A 38 -15.25 5.58 3.29
C LEU A 38 -13.94 6.38 3.05
N PRO A 39 -13.91 7.72 3.20
CA PRO A 39 -12.66 8.49 3.04
C PRO A 39 -11.59 8.13 4.07
N HIS A 40 -11.99 7.95 5.34
CA HIS A 40 -11.09 7.52 6.41
C HIS A 40 -10.53 6.12 6.13
N SER A 41 -11.38 5.24 5.60
CA SER A 41 -11.02 3.88 5.24
C SER A 41 -10.04 3.84 4.07
N VAL A 42 -10.18 4.73 3.07
CA VAL A 42 -9.21 4.93 1.99
C VAL A 42 -7.85 5.35 2.53
N LEU A 43 -7.80 6.30 3.45
CA LEU A 43 -6.55 6.72 4.06
C LEU A 43 -5.89 5.59 4.87
N ILE A 44 -6.67 4.87 5.67
CA ILE A 44 -6.18 3.72 6.45
C ILE A 44 -5.69 2.60 5.53
N GLY A 45 -6.43 2.25 4.49
CA GLY A 45 -6.01 1.27 3.49
C GLY A 45 -4.73 1.67 2.76
N GLY A 46 -4.59 2.95 2.43
CA GLY A 46 -3.36 3.50 1.86
C GLY A 46 -2.17 3.43 2.81
N LEU A 47 -2.35 3.80 4.08
CA LEU A 47 -1.32 3.69 5.11
C LEU A 47 -0.89 2.24 5.32
N LEU A 48 -1.86 1.32 5.37
CA LEU A 48 -1.62 -0.11 5.42
C LEU A 48 -0.82 -0.59 4.19
N GLY A 49 -1.17 -0.12 2.98
CA GLY A 49 -0.41 -0.40 1.76
C GLY A 49 1.04 0.11 1.81
N LEU A 50 1.26 1.33 2.30
CA LEU A 50 2.60 1.90 2.46
C LEU A 50 3.42 1.17 3.53
N ALA A 51 2.77 0.83 4.64
CA ALA A 51 3.37 -0.01 5.67
C ALA A 51 3.77 -1.35 5.05
N ASN A 52 2.93 -1.94 4.18
CA ASN A 52 3.18 -3.17 3.43
C ASN A 52 4.38 -3.06 2.45
N LEU A 53 4.50 -1.94 1.74
CA LEU A 53 5.66 -1.64 0.89
C LEU A 53 6.96 -1.57 1.70
N LYS A 54 6.96 -0.91 2.86
CA LYS A 54 8.17 -0.69 3.67
C LYS A 54 8.82 -2.01 4.11
N GLY A 55 8.03 -2.93 4.64
CA GLY A 55 8.56 -4.25 5.02
C GLY A 55 8.81 -5.19 3.83
N LEU A 56 8.19 -4.98 2.65
CA LEU A 56 8.63 -5.68 1.43
C LEU A 56 10.05 -5.24 1.07
N ALA A 57 10.31 -3.93 1.11
CA ALA A 57 11.64 -3.39 0.85
C ALA A 57 12.70 -3.87 1.85
N TRP A 58 12.34 -4.03 3.13
CA TRP A 58 13.23 -4.62 4.13
C TRP A 58 13.48 -6.11 3.86
N GLY A 59 12.42 -6.89 3.63
CA GLY A 59 12.55 -8.31 3.31
C GLY A 59 13.42 -8.54 2.06
N LEU A 60 13.21 -7.77 1.00
CA LEU A 60 13.99 -7.86 -0.24
C LEU A 60 15.45 -7.46 -0.07
N LYS A 61 15.76 -6.48 0.79
CA LYS A 61 17.15 -6.08 1.09
C LYS A 61 17.91 -7.24 1.75
N ASP A 62 17.24 -7.94 2.66
CA ASP A 62 17.82 -9.10 3.34
C ASP A 62 17.94 -10.30 2.38
N PHE A 63 16.99 -10.49 1.46
CA PHE A 63 17.12 -11.49 0.38
C PHE A 63 18.31 -11.22 -0.56
N ALA A 64 18.52 -9.96 -0.97
CA ALA A 64 19.60 -9.61 -1.90
C ALA A 64 21.00 -9.84 -1.31
N THR A 65 21.11 -9.96 0.02
CA THR A 65 22.38 -10.17 0.73
C THR A 65 22.60 -11.62 1.19
N LEU A 66 21.56 -12.46 1.17
CA LEU A 66 21.60 -13.86 1.63
C LEU A 66 21.40 -14.83 0.46
N HIS A 67 22.39 -15.70 0.22
CA HIS A 67 22.35 -16.74 -0.83
C HIS A 67 21.27 -17.82 -0.59
N ARG A 68 20.70 -17.88 0.61
CA ARG A 68 19.54 -18.73 0.97
C ARG A 68 18.53 -17.92 1.80
N PRO A 69 17.21 -18.04 1.52
CA PRO A 69 16.19 -17.47 2.39
C PRO A 69 16.35 -18.03 3.80
N SER A 70 16.68 -17.17 4.78
CA SER A 70 16.69 -17.59 6.18
C SER A 70 15.25 -17.91 6.61
N GLY A 71 15.01 -19.05 7.24
CA GLY A 71 13.67 -19.40 7.78
C GLY A 71 13.11 -18.32 8.71
N LYS A 72 13.99 -17.54 9.36
CA LYS A 72 13.62 -16.37 10.17
C LYS A 72 12.93 -15.27 9.35
N LEU A 73 13.33 -15.09 8.09
CA LEU A 73 12.78 -14.09 7.18
C LEU A 73 11.38 -14.50 6.67
N ILE A 74 11.21 -15.79 6.36
CA ILE A 74 9.91 -16.35 5.98
C ILE A 74 8.95 -16.21 7.15
N PHE A 75 9.39 -16.57 8.37
CA PHE A 75 8.62 -16.41 9.59
C PHE A 75 8.19 -14.95 9.83
N TRP A 76 9.12 -13.98 9.69
CA TRP A 76 8.80 -12.56 9.83
C TRP A 76 7.82 -12.06 8.77
N SER A 77 7.93 -12.56 7.54
CA SER A 77 6.99 -12.22 6.46
C SER A 77 5.59 -12.78 6.77
N MET A 78 5.51 -14.01 7.24
CA MET A 78 4.26 -14.67 7.64
C MET A 78 3.61 -13.95 8.83
N ALA A 79 4.38 -13.67 9.88
CA ALA A 79 3.92 -12.94 11.06
C ALA A 79 3.39 -11.55 10.71
N ARG A 80 4.04 -10.87 9.75
CA ARG A 80 3.59 -9.57 9.27
C ARG A 80 2.26 -9.63 8.51
N PHE A 81 2.09 -10.61 7.63
CA PHE A 81 0.79 -10.84 6.97
C PHE A 81 -0.29 -11.22 8.00
N PHE A 82 0.06 -11.99 9.02
CA PHE A 82 -0.85 -12.33 10.12
C PHE A 82 -1.28 -11.10 10.91
N ILE A 83 -0.34 -10.23 11.31
CA ILE A 83 -0.65 -8.96 12.00
C ILE A 83 -1.53 -8.08 11.11
N PHE A 84 -1.24 -7.99 9.81
CA PHE A 84 -2.03 -7.22 8.86
C PHE A 84 -3.47 -7.75 8.77
N ALA A 85 -3.64 -9.06 8.67
CA ALA A 85 -4.96 -9.71 8.70
C ALA A 85 -5.68 -9.46 10.02
N LEU A 86 -4.99 -9.52 11.15
CA LEU A 86 -5.56 -9.29 12.48
C LEU A 86 -6.05 -7.83 12.63
N ILE A 87 -5.26 -6.87 12.14
CA ILE A 87 -5.67 -5.45 12.08
C ILE A 87 -6.94 -5.29 11.24
N LEU A 88 -6.99 -5.90 10.06
CA LEU A 88 -8.18 -5.85 9.19
C LEU A 88 -9.41 -6.49 9.85
N ILE A 89 -9.25 -7.63 10.53
CA ILE A 89 -10.33 -8.33 11.25
C ILE A 89 -10.86 -7.46 12.38
N VAL A 90 -9.98 -6.89 13.22
CA VAL A 90 -10.39 -5.98 14.32
C VAL A 90 -11.18 -4.80 13.76
N LEU A 91 -10.64 -4.15 12.74
CA LEU A 91 -11.27 -3.01 12.10
C LEU A 91 -12.64 -3.32 11.48
N ALA A 92 -12.79 -4.51 10.89
CA ALA A 92 -14.06 -5.00 10.34
C ALA A 92 -15.08 -5.34 11.44
N VAL A 93 -14.67 -6.05 12.49
CA VAL A 93 -15.54 -6.46 13.60
C VAL A 93 -16.10 -5.26 14.35
N PHE A 94 -15.28 -4.25 14.61
CA PHE A 94 -15.73 -3.02 15.27
C PHE A 94 -16.46 -2.04 14.32
N LYS A 95 -16.62 -2.39 13.04
CA LYS A 95 -17.24 -1.54 12.00
C LYS A 95 -16.68 -0.11 11.96
N LEU A 96 -15.39 0.03 12.30
CA LEU A 96 -14.70 1.33 12.38
C LEU A 96 -14.35 1.85 10.99
N ILE A 97 -14.28 0.96 10.01
CA ILE A 97 -13.95 1.29 8.62
C ILE A 97 -14.76 0.46 7.63
N ASP A 98 -14.90 1.05 6.45
CA ASP A 98 -15.49 0.47 5.25
C ASP A 98 -14.45 -0.37 4.50
N PHE A 99 -14.77 -1.63 4.24
CA PHE A 99 -13.87 -2.56 3.58
C PHE A 99 -13.52 -2.12 2.14
N PHE A 100 -14.47 -1.55 1.40
CA PHE A 100 -14.22 -1.03 0.05
C PHE A 100 -13.27 0.17 0.10
N GLY A 101 -13.43 1.05 1.08
CA GLY A 101 -12.50 2.16 1.30
C GLY A 101 -11.06 1.66 1.51
N ILE A 102 -10.86 0.66 2.39
CA ILE A 102 -9.53 0.05 2.60
C ILE A 102 -8.96 -0.47 1.27
N LEU A 103 -9.78 -1.21 0.51
CA LEU A 103 -9.37 -1.82 -0.74
C LEU A 103 -8.95 -0.77 -1.78
N ILE A 104 -9.70 0.32 -1.91
CA ILE A 104 -9.37 1.46 -2.78
C ILE A 104 -8.02 2.06 -2.38
N GLY A 105 -7.84 2.39 -1.10
CA GLY A 105 -6.60 2.97 -0.59
C GLY A 105 -5.38 2.08 -0.82
N PHE A 106 -5.53 0.78 -0.55
CA PHE A 106 -4.48 -0.19 -0.79
C PHE A 106 -4.14 -0.32 -2.28
N THR A 107 -5.15 -0.35 -3.14
CA THR A 107 -4.99 -0.45 -4.60
C THR A 107 -4.24 0.74 -5.19
N VAL A 108 -4.52 1.96 -4.72
CA VAL A 108 -3.77 3.17 -5.13
C VAL A 108 -2.27 2.97 -4.92
N VAL A 109 -1.88 2.45 -3.75
CA VAL A 109 -0.47 2.19 -3.44
C VAL A 109 0.10 1.08 -4.34
N VAL A 110 -0.63 -0.02 -4.55
CA VAL A 110 -0.21 -1.11 -5.44
C VAL A 110 0.05 -0.61 -6.86
N VAL A 111 -0.86 0.20 -7.42
CA VAL A 111 -0.70 0.77 -8.77
C VAL A 111 0.55 1.65 -8.85
N LEU A 112 0.85 2.43 -7.82
CA LEU A 112 2.06 3.26 -7.79
C LEU A 112 3.34 2.43 -7.71
N ILE A 113 3.33 1.34 -6.93
CA ILE A 113 4.44 0.39 -6.87
C ILE A 113 4.69 -0.21 -8.25
N LEU A 114 3.64 -0.70 -8.91
CA LEU A 114 3.74 -1.29 -10.26
C LEU A 114 4.24 -0.26 -11.28
N LYS A 115 3.67 0.94 -11.28
CA LYS A 115 4.05 2.03 -12.20
C LYS A 115 5.53 2.38 -12.08
N GLU A 116 6.03 2.61 -10.86
CA GLU A 116 7.43 3.00 -10.68
C GLU A 116 8.38 1.79 -10.87
N GLY A 117 7.93 0.57 -10.57
CA GLY A 117 8.66 -0.66 -10.88
C GLY A 117 8.85 -0.87 -12.39
N LEU A 118 7.79 -0.71 -13.17
CA LEU A 118 7.83 -0.79 -14.64
C LEU A 118 8.72 0.30 -15.24
N ARG A 119 8.65 1.52 -14.70
CA ARG A 119 9.51 2.62 -15.14
C ARG A 119 11.00 2.28 -14.99
N ILE A 120 11.40 1.76 -13.84
CA ILE A 120 12.81 1.38 -13.61
C ILE A 120 13.23 0.25 -14.56
N ALA A 121 12.39 -0.77 -14.76
CA ALA A 121 12.68 -1.86 -15.69
C ALA A 121 12.91 -1.34 -17.12
N LYS A 122 12.10 -0.37 -17.57
CA LYS A 122 12.25 0.28 -18.87
C LYS A 122 13.53 1.13 -18.96
N ASP A 123 13.83 1.93 -17.95
CA ASP A 123 15.05 2.76 -17.91
C ASP A 123 16.33 1.90 -17.91
N SER A 124 16.29 0.73 -17.26
CA SER A 124 17.39 -0.24 -17.27
C SER A 124 17.55 -0.96 -18.61
N SER A 125 16.44 -1.33 -19.27
CA SER A 125 16.47 -1.95 -20.61
C SER A 125 16.96 -1.00 -21.71
N GLY A 126 16.70 0.31 -21.59
CA GLY A 126 17.14 1.31 -22.57
C GLY A 126 18.63 1.68 -22.48
N LYS A 127 19.28 1.44 -21.33
CA LYS A 127 20.72 1.74 -21.12
C LYS A 127 21.65 0.57 -21.45
N GLY A 128 21.13 -0.63 -21.70
CA GLY A 128 21.92 -1.79 -22.13
C GLY A 128 22.07 -1.94 -23.65
N SER A 129 21.61 -0.94 -24.43
CA SER A 129 21.63 -0.94 -25.90
C SER A 129 22.43 0.24 -26.49
N GLN A 130 23.30 0.87 -25.70
CA GLN A 130 24.29 1.85 -26.16
C GLN A 130 25.68 1.42 -25.69
#